data_AF-A0A8S3Y8U5-F1
#
_entry.id   AF-A0A8S3Y8U5-F1
#
_cell.length_a   1.000
_cell.length_b   1.000
_cell.length_c   1.000
_cell.angle_alpha   90.00
_cell.angle_beta   90.00
_cell.angle_gamma   90.00
#
_symmetry.space_group_name_H-M   'P 1'
#
loop_
_entity.id
_entity.type
_entity.pdbx_description
1 polymer ?
#
loop_
_entity_poly.entity_id
_entity_poly.type
_entity_poly.pdbx_seq_one_letter_code
_entity_poly.pdbx_strand_id
1 'polypeptide(L)'
;MSNANWGCCFSENDNCDEFIVCVKCERKYHYACMIIDRKIITSDLLATWACPECVHLQPKTANKDNTPVRNVSTVRGNKRIAIGSPQSDPEKVNISMEDIRQVVEGVMDDKMNDLFKRFNENLVGFFAKEIKSMRDELSSIKES
;
A
#
# COMPACT_ATOMS: atom_id res chain seq x y z
N MET A 1 -29.80 -12.04 -3.11
CA MET A 1 -28.37 -12.18 -3.43
C MET A 1 -27.63 -12.04 -2.12
N SER A 2 -26.87 -13.04 -1.74
CA SER A 2 -26.29 -13.19 -0.40
C SER A 2 -25.19 -12.15 -0.20
N ASN A 3 -25.46 -11.10 0.59
CA ASN A 3 -24.43 -10.16 1.02
C ASN A 3 -23.38 -10.90 1.84
N ALA A 4 -22.26 -11.29 1.20
CA ALA A 4 -21.13 -11.81 1.94
C ALA A 4 -20.66 -10.77 2.96
N ASN A 5 -20.47 -11.21 4.20
CA ASN A 5 -20.06 -10.36 5.32
C ASN A 5 -18.56 -10.03 5.20
N TRP A 6 -18.23 -9.09 4.32
CA TRP A 6 -16.86 -8.64 4.08
C TRP A 6 -16.36 -7.72 5.19
N GLY A 7 -15.13 -7.94 5.64
CA GLY A 7 -14.44 -7.09 6.63
C GLY A 7 -13.33 -6.22 6.05
N CYS A 8 -13.01 -6.35 4.76
CA CYS A 8 -11.86 -5.68 4.14
C CYS A 8 -12.22 -4.50 3.21
N CYS A 9 -13.28 -4.62 2.43
CA CYS A 9 -13.68 -3.62 1.44
C CYS A 9 -15.19 -3.66 1.23
N PHE A 10 -15.74 -2.60 0.64
CA PHE A 10 -17.16 -2.50 0.26
C PHE A 10 -17.44 -3.03 -1.15
N SER A 11 -16.45 -3.66 -1.81
CA SER A 11 -16.67 -4.17 -3.16
C SER A 11 -17.55 -5.42 -3.04
N GLU A 12 -18.69 -5.38 -3.71
CA GLU A 12 -19.62 -6.52 -3.84
C GLU A 12 -19.12 -7.56 -4.85
N ASN A 13 -17.83 -7.50 -5.21
CA ASN A 13 -17.26 -8.42 -6.18
C ASN A 13 -16.99 -9.78 -5.52
N ASP A 14 -18.06 -10.53 -5.28
CA ASP A 14 -18.05 -11.87 -4.71
C ASP A 14 -17.34 -12.92 -5.59
N ASN A 15 -16.89 -12.54 -6.79
CA ASN A 15 -16.19 -13.42 -7.73
C ASN A 15 -14.70 -13.64 -7.43
N CYS A 16 -14.23 -13.26 -6.23
CA CYS A 16 -12.89 -13.60 -5.80
C CYS A 16 -12.93 -14.85 -4.91
N ASP A 17 -12.62 -16.02 -5.48
CA ASP A 17 -12.48 -17.32 -4.77
C ASP A 17 -11.38 -17.34 -3.70
N GLU A 18 -10.71 -16.21 -3.47
CA GLU A 18 -9.49 -16.07 -2.67
C GLU A 18 -9.71 -15.15 -1.49
N PHE A 19 -10.24 -15.74 -0.42
CA PHE A 19 -10.49 -15.06 0.82
C PHE A 19 -10.05 -15.90 2.02
N ILE A 20 -9.74 -15.21 3.12
CA ILE A 20 -9.53 -15.80 4.44
C ILE A 20 -10.70 -15.40 5.36
N VAL A 21 -11.06 -16.28 6.29
CA VAL A 21 -12.14 -16.04 7.25
C VAL A 21 -11.54 -15.84 8.64
N CYS A 22 -11.95 -14.77 9.32
CA CYS A 22 -11.51 -14.55 10.69
C CYS A 22 -12.20 -15.51 11.64
N VAL A 23 -11.43 -16.27 12.43
CA VAL A 23 -11.99 -17.21 13.43
C VAL A 23 -12.72 -16.56 14.60
N LYS A 24 -12.70 -15.22 14.71
CA LYS A 24 -13.29 -14.47 15.82
C LYS A 24 -14.54 -13.69 15.44
N CYS A 25 -14.50 -12.98 14.31
CA CYS A 25 -15.64 -12.17 13.84
C CYS A 25 -16.37 -12.81 12.64
N GLU A 26 -15.87 -13.93 12.12
CA GLU A 26 -16.44 -14.68 10.99
C GLU A 26 -16.56 -13.88 9.68
N ARG A 27 -16.00 -12.67 9.63
CA ARG A 27 -15.94 -11.85 8.42
C ARG A 27 -14.93 -12.43 7.43
N LYS A 28 -15.22 -12.24 6.15
CA LYS A 28 -14.36 -12.62 5.03
C LYS A 28 -13.44 -11.47 4.64
N TYR A 29 -12.22 -11.80 4.23
CA TYR A 29 -11.22 -10.82 3.80
C TYR A 29 -10.52 -11.35 2.55
N HIS A 30 -10.49 -10.54 1.48
CA HIS A 30 -9.75 -10.90 0.27
C HIS A 30 -8.24 -10.99 0.57
N TYR A 31 -7.55 -11.98 -0.03
CA TYR A 31 -6.09 -12.07 0.08
C TYR A 31 -5.41 -10.79 -0.43
N ALA A 32 -5.94 -10.20 -1.51
CA ALA A 32 -5.44 -8.93 -2.06
C ALA A 32 -5.58 -7.77 -1.07
N CYS A 33 -6.70 -7.67 -0.35
CA CYS A 33 -6.91 -6.62 0.65
C CYS A 33 -6.02 -6.81 1.89
N MET A 34 -5.68 -8.04 2.23
CA MET A 34 -4.84 -8.38 3.38
C MET A 34 -3.36 -8.54 3.04
N ILE A 35 -2.98 -8.38 1.76
CA ILE A 35 -1.62 -8.58 1.25
C ILE A 35 -1.06 -9.96 1.69
N ILE A 36 -1.90 -11.00 1.60
CA ILE A 36 -1.52 -12.36 1.96
C ILE A 36 -0.97 -13.08 0.72
N ASP A 37 0.27 -13.58 0.81
CA ASP A 37 0.84 -14.45 -0.21
C ASP A 37 0.17 -15.83 -0.13
N ARG A 38 -0.26 -16.38 -1.27
CA ARG A 38 -0.86 -17.73 -1.31
C ARG A 38 0.08 -18.81 -0.80
N LYS A 39 1.39 -18.60 -0.93
CA LYS A 39 2.42 -19.55 -0.48
C LYS A 39 2.43 -19.75 1.04
N ILE A 40 1.89 -18.80 1.80
CA ILE A 40 1.83 -18.89 3.26
C ILE A 40 0.50 -19.45 3.78
N ILE A 41 -0.47 -19.68 2.89
CA ILE A 41 -1.76 -20.27 3.26
C ILE A 41 -1.56 -21.76 3.55
N THR A 42 -1.47 -22.08 4.84
CA THR A 42 -1.47 -23.45 5.35
C THR A 42 -2.79 -23.74 6.07
N SER A 43 -3.11 -25.03 6.26
CA SER A 43 -4.25 -25.45 7.08
C SER A 43 -4.22 -24.83 8.48
N ASP A 44 -3.03 -24.74 9.06
CA ASP A 44 -2.81 -24.24 10.42
C ASP A 44 -3.06 -22.74 10.49
N LEU A 45 -2.64 -21.99 9.47
CA LEU A 45 -2.95 -20.57 9.36
C LEU A 45 -4.46 -20.36 9.27
N LEU A 46 -5.14 -21.09 8.37
CA LEU A 46 -6.59 -20.96 8.20
C LEU A 46 -7.37 -21.27 9.50
N ALA A 47 -6.89 -22.21 10.30
CA ALA A 47 -7.50 -22.58 11.58
C ALA A 47 -7.28 -21.56 12.71
N THR A 48 -6.27 -20.68 12.60
CA THR A 48 -5.85 -19.78 13.68
C THR A 48 -5.91 -18.30 13.31
N TRP A 49 -6.15 -17.98 12.05
CA TRP A 49 -6.08 -16.62 11.55
C TRP A 49 -7.18 -15.72 12.14
N ALA A 50 -6.75 -14.58 12.67
CA ALA A 50 -7.62 -13.53 13.17
C ALA A 50 -7.32 -12.22 12.45
N CYS A 51 -8.36 -11.44 12.13
CA CYS A 51 -8.19 -10.14 11.47
C CYS A 51 -7.53 -9.12 12.43
N PRO A 52 -6.93 -8.05 11.90
CA PRO A 52 -6.25 -7.03 12.72
C PRO A 52 -7.15 -6.44 13.82
N GLU A 53 -8.43 -6.22 13.55
CA GLU A 53 -9.39 -5.73 14.56
C GLU A 53 -9.49 -6.71 15.74
N CYS A 54 -9.66 -8.00 15.46
CA CYS A 54 -9.81 -9.01 16.51
C CYS A 54 -8.49 -9.42 17.19
N VAL A 55 -7.34 -9.09 16.60
CA VAL A 55 -6.03 -9.23 17.25
C VAL A 55 -5.80 -8.08 18.24
N HIS A 56 -6.11 -6.84 17.86
CA HIS A 56 -5.95 -5.69 18.76
C HIS A 56 -6.88 -5.71 19.97
N LEU A 57 -8.04 -6.37 19.86
CA LEU A 57 -8.99 -6.56 20.96
C LEU A 57 -8.53 -7.58 22.01
N GLN A 58 -7.44 -8.32 21.79
CA GLN A 58 -6.89 -9.20 22.81
C GLN A 58 -6.05 -8.38 23.80
N PRO A 59 -6.31 -8.51 25.11
CA PRO A 59 -5.33 -8.07 26.11
C PRO A 59 -4.01 -8.75 25.77
N LYS A 60 -2.92 -7.99 25.66
CA LYS A 60 -1.58 -8.56 25.52
C LYS A 60 -1.36 -9.46 26.72
N THR A 61 -1.50 -10.77 26.53
CA THR A 61 -1.26 -11.74 27.58
C THR A 61 0.17 -11.55 28.01
N ALA A 62 0.34 -11.23 29.30
CA ALA A 62 1.65 -11.01 29.89
C ALA A 62 2.58 -12.18 29.49
N ASN A 63 3.81 -11.84 29.11
CA ASN A 63 4.83 -12.78 28.68
C ASN A 63 4.80 -14.05 29.55
N LYS A 64 4.72 -15.21 28.89
CA LYS A 64 4.88 -16.54 29.51
C LYS A 64 6.32 -16.80 29.99
N ASP A 65 7.17 -15.78 30.00
CA ASP A 65 8.47 -15.87 30.65
C ASP A 65 8.21 -15.77 32.16
N ASN A 66 8.58 -16.81 32.90
CA ASN A 66 8.52 -16.89 34.37
C ASN A 66 9.46 -15.87 35.06
N THR A 67 9.57 -14.66 34.54
CA THR A 67 10.28 -13.55 35.16
C THR A 67 9.29 -12.88 36.12
N PRO A 68 9.45 -13.02 37.45
CA PRO A 68 8.56 -12.37 38.38
C PRO A 68 8.65 -10.86 38.16
N VAL A 69 7.50 -10.23 37.89
CA VAL A 69 7.37 -8.79 37.84
C VAL A 69 7.57 -8.28 39.27
N ARG A 70 8.82 -8.02 39.66
CA ARG A 70 9.09 -7.28 40.88
C ARG A 70 8.47 -5.89 40.72
N ASN A 71 7.47 -5.59 41.52
CA ASN A 71 7.02 -4.22 41.78
C ASN A 71 8.14 -3.45 42.47
N VAL A 72 9.18 -3.10 41.72
CA VAL A 72 10.15 -2.08 42.12
C VAL A 72 9.58 -0.74 41.69
N SER A 73 8.74 -0.16 42.55
CA SER A 73 8.59 1.30 42.59
C SER A 73 9.92 1.88 43.07
N THR A 74 10.92 1.86 42.20
CA THR A 74 12.06 2.74 42.35
C THR A 74 11.65 4.01 41.64
N VAL A 75 11.40 5.06 42.41
CA VAL A 75 11.49 6.42 41.89
C VAL A 75 12.90 6.50 41.28
N ARG A 76 13.01 6.31 39.96
CA ARG A 76 14.28 6.48 39.25
C ARG A 76 14.65 7.94 39.43
N GLY A 77 15.52 8.22 40.41
CA GLY A 77 16.20 9.50 40.49
C GLY A 77 16.87 9.76 39.14
N ASN A 78 16.79 11.00 38.66
CA ASN A 78 17.39 11.42 37.40
C ASN A 78 18.83 10.91 37.31
N LYS A 79 19.08 9.93 36.44
CA LYS A 79 20.44 9.48 36.15
C LYS A 79 21.18 10.66 35.51
N ARG A 80 22.30 11.06 36.12
CA ARG A 80 23.19 12.06 35.54
C ARG A 80 23.74 11.50 34.22
N ILE A 81 23.65 12.28 33.16
CA ILE A 81 24.27 11.96 31.87
C ILE A 81 25.79 11.91 32.10
N ALA A 82 26.46 10.89 31.57
CA ALA A 82 27.91 10.78 31.64
C ALA A 82 28.54 11.92 30.81
N ILE A 83 29.44 12.68 31.44
CA ILE A 83 30.17 13.77 30.79
C ILE A 83 31.03 13.15 29.67
N GLY A 84 30.69 13.42 28.41
CA GLY A 84 31.40 12.92 27.23
C GLY A 84 30.65 11.88 26.38
N SER A 85 29.44 11.47 26.74
CA SER A 85 28.59 10.70 25.80
C SER A 85 28.07 11.62 24.69
N PRO A 86 28.20 11.24 23.40
CA PRO A 86 27.46 11.89 22.34
C PRO A 86 25.99 11.89 22.70
N GLN A 87 25.36 13.06 22.74
CA GLN A 87 23.92 13.15 22.77
C GLN A 87 23.43 12.55 21.46
N SER A 88 23.07 11.27 21.46
CA SER A 88 22.15 10.75 20.47
C SER A 88 20.78 11.33 20.81
N ASP A 89 20.59 12.62 20.59
CA ASP A 89 19.27 13.08 20.22
C ASP A 89 18.97 12.32 18.93
N PRO A 90 17.94 11.46 18.89
CA PRO A 90 17.31 11.24 17.61
C PRO A 90 16.74 12.61 17.28
N GLU A 91 17.48 13.41 16.51
CA GLU A 91 16.84 14.35 15.60
C GLU A 91 15.85 13.47 14.83
N LYS A 92 14.62 13.43 15.35
CA LYS A 92 13.49 12.93 14.61
C LYS A 92 13.48 13.84 13.42
N VAL A 93 14.03 13.33 12.32
CA VAL A 93 13.78 13.81 10.99
C VAL A 93 12.27 13.68 10.84
N ASN A 94 11.56 14.72 11.27
CA ASN A 94 10.12 14.87 11.12
C ASN A 94 9.93 15.25 9.65
N ILE A 95 10.18 14.30 8.75
CA ILE A 95 9.65 14.39 7.40
C ILE A 95 8.14 14.41 7.59
N SER A 96 7.53 15.56 7.34
CA SER A 96 6.09 15.69 7.40
C SER A 96 5.50 14.78 6.33
N MET A 97 4.38 14.11 6.65
CA MET A 97 3.62 13.37 5.64
C MET A 97 3.22 14.28 4.46
N GLU A 98 3.10 15.58 4.72
CA GLU A 98 2.85 16.62 3.72
C GLU A 98 4.03 16.80 2.74
N ASP A 99 5.27 16.73 3.24
CA ASP A 99 6.47 16.85 2.40
C ASP A 99 6.57 15.65 1.45
N ILE A 100 6.25 14.45 1.95
CA ILE A 100 6.20 13.23 1.12
C ILE A 100 5.10 13.37 0.08
N ARG A 101 3.91 13.85 0.46
CA ARG A 101 2.78 14.02 -0.44
C ARG A 101 3.11 14.99 -1.58
N GLN A 102 3.70 16.14 -1.29
CA GLN A 102 4.09 17.12 -2.31
C GLN A 102 5.13 16.56 -3.28
N VAL A 103 6.11 15.80 -2.79
CA VAL A 103 7.10 15.15 -3.67
C VAL A 103 6.43 14.13 -4.59
N VAL A 104 5.50 13.32 -4.06
CA VAL A 104 4.79 12.31 -4.87
C VAL A 104 3.88 12.96 -5.90
N GLU A 105 3.11 13.98 -5.51
CA GLU A 105 2.22 14.73 -6.42
C GLU A 105 3.04 15.40 -7.53
N GLY A 106 4.15 16.07 -7.21
CA GLY A 106 5.03 16.69 -8.21
C GLY A 106 5.62 15.68 -9.21
N VAL A 107 6.08 14.52 -8.73
CA VAL A 107 6.60 13.46 -9.61
C VAL A 107 5.51 12.89 -10.52
N MET A 108 4.29 12.73 -10.01
CA MET A 108 3.16 12.25 -10.82
C MET A 108 2.76 13.26 -11.90
N ASP A 109 2.67 14.54 -11.56
CA ASP A 109 2.35 15.61 -12.52
C ASP A 109 3.41 15.70 -13.62
N ASP A 110 4.70 15.63 -13.27
CA ASP A 110 5.79 15.64 -14.25
C ASP A 110 5.71 14.45 -15.21
N LYS A 111 5.43 13.25 -14.69
CA LYS A 111 5.29 12.04 -15.52
C LYS A 111 4.06 12.07 -16.39
N MET A 112 2.93 12.55 -15.87
CA MET A 112 1.70 12.68 -16.64
C MET A 112 1.87 13.68 -17.78
N ASN A 113 2.51 14.82 -17.52
CA ASN A 113 2.84 15.82 -18.54
C ASN A 113 3.79 15.28 -19.62
N ASP A 114 4.82 14.52 -19.25
CA ASP A 114 5.72 13.85 -20.22
C ASP A 114 4.96 12.84 -21.09
N LEU A 115 4.07 12.04 -20.50
CA LEU A 115 3.24 11.09 -21.25
C LEU A 115 2.29 11.79 -22.23
N PHE A 116 1.60 12.85 -21.79
CA PHE A 116 0.72 13.63 -22.67
C PHE A 116 1.48 14.30 -23.81
N LYS A 117 2.68 14.82 -23.53
CA LYS A 117 3.52 15.42 -24.56
C LYS A 117 3.91 14.39 -25.63
N ARG A 118 4.39 13.21 -25.21
CA ARG A 118 4.74 12.12 -26.14
C ARG A 118 3.53 11.63 -26.93
N PHE A 119 2.38 11.55 -26.29
CA PHE A 119 1.14 11.15 -26.96
C PHE A 119 0.74 12.17 -28.04
N ASN A 120 0.77 13.46 -27.73
CA ASN A 120 0.48 14.52 -28.69
C ASN A 120 1.49 14.54 -29.85
N GLU A 121 2.78 14.39 -29.56
CA GLU A 121 3.82 14.30 -30.60
C GLU A 121 3.58 13.09 -31.52
N ASN A 122 3.20 11.95 -30.95
CA ASN A 122 2.92 10.74 -31.72
C ASN A 122 1.65 10.87 -32.58
N LEU A 123 0.57 11.43 -32.03
CA LEU A 123 -0.65 11.71 -32.80
C LEU A 123 -0.38 12.69 -33.96
N VAL A 124 0.31 13.79 -33.69
CA VAL A 124 0.66 14.76 -34.74
C VAL A 124 1.54 14.11 -35.80
N GLY A 125 2.51 13.29 -35.41
CA GLY A 125 3.35 12.53 -36.34
C GLY A 125 2.55 11.56 -37.20
N PHE A 126 1.60 10.84 -36.61
CA PHE A 126 0.71 9.92 -37.32
C PHE A 126 -0.17 10.67 -38.33
N PHE A 127 -0.85 11.73 -37.91
CA PHE A 127 -1.69 12.52 -38.82
C PHE A 127 -0.89 13.20 -39.92
N ALA A 128 0.30 13.73 -39.62
CA ALA A 128 1.16 14.34 -40.64
C ALA A 128 1.60 13.30 -41.68
N LYS A 129 1.92 12.08 -41.25
CA LYS A 129 2.25 10.97 -42.15
C LYS A 129 1.06 10.59 -43.02
N GLU A 130 -0.13 10.46 -42.45
CA GLU A 130 -1.30 10.01 -43.18
C GLU A 130 -1.85 11.06 -44.14
N ILE A 131 -1.83 12.33 -43.74
CA ILE A 131 -2.14 13.45 -44.63
C ILE A 131 -1.16 13.49 -45.81
N LYS A 132 0.12 13.23 -45.55
CA LYS A 132 1.13 13.17 -46.62
C LYS A 132 0.87 12.00 -47.56
N SER A 133 0.61 10.80 -47.04
CA SER A 133 0.28 9.61 -47.84
C SER A 133 -0.93 9.87 -48.74
N MET A 134 -2.03 10.40 -48.18
CA MET A 134 -3.22 10.75 -48.95
C MET A 134 -2.94 11.80 -50.04
N ARG A 135 -2.09 12.80 -49.75
CA ARG A 135 -1.70 13.80 -50.73
C ARG A 135 -0.90 13.19 -51.88
N ASP A 136 0.06 12.32 -51.56
CA ASP A 136 0.94 11.68 -52.53
C ASP A 136 0.13 10.74 -53.46
N GLU A 137 -0.85 10.02 -52.91
CA GLU A 137 -1.83 9.23 -53.67
C GLU A 137 -2.68 10.10 -54.61
N LEU A 138 -3.20 11.24 -54.12
CA LEU A 138 -4.00 12.16 -54.95
C LEU A 138 -3.19 12.80 -56.08
N SER A 139 -1.92 13.15 -55.87
CA SER A 139 -1.05 13.64 -56.95
C SER A 139 -0.77 12.57 -58.00
N SER A 140 -0.61 11.30 -57.58
CA SER A 140 -0.33 10.20 -58.50
C SER A 140 -1.51 9.91 -59.42
N ILE A 141 -2.75 10.07 -58.94
CA ILE A 141 -3.97 9.95 -59.74
C ILE A 141 -4.11 11.12 -60.72
N LYS A 142 -3.68 12.33 -60.34
CA LYS A 142 -3.77 13.52 -61.21
C LYS A 142 -2.77 13.49 -62.38
N GLU A 143 -1.66 12.77 -62.23
CA GLU A 143 -0.60 12.64 -63.24
C GLU A 143 -0.80 11.44 -64.18
N SER A 144 -1.83 10.61 -63.96
CA SER A 144 -2.27 9.51 -64.85
C SER A 144 -3.45 9.93 -65.72
#